data_AF-A0A1F9ITF6-F1
#
_entry.id   AF-A0A1F9ITF6-F1
#
_cell.length_a   1.000
_cell.length_b   1.000
_cell.length_c   1.000
_cell.angle_alpha   90.00
_cell.angle_beta   90.00
_cell.angle_gamma   90.00
#
_symmetry.space_group_name_H-M   'P 1'
#
loop_
_entity.id
_entity.type
_entity.pdbx_description
1 polymer ?
#
loop_
_entity_poly.entity_id
_entity_poly.type
_entity_poly.pdbx_seq_one_letter_code
_entity_poly.pdbx_strand_id
1 'polypeptide(L)'
;MVHEAGAAPCPLHEDEAIAQAHKRLTRGHIHAMGLGLIAIAVSLILAFLNAPNGIKAAAAACVGVGGLFYPMSWIIMGVRTVNLGLETAERSVLPIVALSVALVLIGIILTLAYLIKGLLKAE
;
A
#
# COMPACT_ATOMS: atom_id res chain seq x y z
N MET A 1 -32.56 -34.40 -12.08
CA MET A 1 -31.29 -33.80 -11.63
C MET A 1 -31.13 -32.49 -12.40
N VAL A 2 -31.61 -31.39 -11.84
CA VAL A 2 -31.48 -30.06 -12.43
C VAL A 2 -30.17 -29.49 -11.91
N HIS A 3 -29.25 -29.21 -12.81
CA HIS A 3 -27.99 -28.51 -12.53
C HIS A 3 -28.34 -27.06 -12.21
N GLU A 4 -28.27 -26.66 -10.94
CA GLU A 4 -28.35 -25.25 -10.56
C GLU A 4 -27.04 -24.56 -11.00
N ALA A 5 -27.12 -23.81 -12.09
CA ALA A 5 -26.09 -22.86 -12.47
C ALA A 5 -26.08 -21.75 -11.42
N GLY A 6 -24.98 -21.65 -10.66
CA GLY A 6 -24.77 -20.60 -9.66
C GLY A 6 -25.01 -19.21 -10.28
N ALA A 7 -25.95 -18.49 -9.70
CA ALA A 7 -26.28 -17.12 -10.08
C ALA A 7 -25.03 -16.23 -10.03
N ALA A 8 -24.80 -15.48 -11.11
CA ALA A 8 -23.84 -14.38 -11.10
C ALA A 8 -24.23 -13.37 -10.02
N PRO A 9 -23.27 -12.72 -9.33
CA PRO A 9 -23.58 -11.71 -8.33
C PRO A 9 -24.46 -10.61 -8.95
N CYS A 10 -25.57 -10.28 -8.28
CA CYS A 10 -26.46 -9.20 -8.70
C CYS A 10 -25.64 -7.90 -8.86
N PRO A 11 -25.79 -7.15 -9.96
CA PRO A 11 -25.11 -5.86 -10.10
C PRO A 11 -25.54 -4.93 -8.96
N LEU A 12 -24.58 -4.31 -8.29
CA LEU A 12 -24.85 -3.29 -7.26
C LEU A 12 -25.75 -2.21 -7.85
N HIS A 13 -26.70 -1.72 -7.06
CA HIS A 13 -27.40 -0.49 -7.41
C HIS A 13 -26.36 0.64 -7.58
N GLU A 14 -26.56 1.50 -8.57
CA GLU A 14 -25.59 2.54 -8.98
C GLU A 14 -25.09 3.38 -7.80
N ASP A 15 -26.00 3.74 -6.89
CA ASP A 15 -25.71 4.48 -5.66
C ASP A 15 -24.73 3.74 -4.74
N GLU A 16 -24.85 2.42 -4.63
CA GLU A 16 -23.98 1.58 -3.80
C GLU A 16 -22.59 1.44 -4.44
N ALA A 17 -22.51 1.25 -5.76
CA ALA A 17 -21.24 1.19 -6.48
C ALA A 17 -20.45 2.51 -6.35
N ILE A 18 -21.14 3.65 -6.46
CA ILE A 18 -20.55 4.98 -6.26
C ILE A 18 -20.07 5.16 -4.81
N ALA A 19 -20.87 4.77 -3.81
CA ALA A 19 -20.48 4.85 -2.41
C ALA A 19 -19.22 4.02 -2.11
N GLN A 20 -19.11 2.81 -2.67
CA GLN A 20 -17.94 1.95 -2.52
C GLN A 20 -16.71 2.51 -3.25
N ALA A 21 -16.89 3.05 -4.45
CA ALA A 21 -15.83 3.74 -5.18
C ALA A 21 -15.28 4.91 -4.36
N HIS A 22 -16.17 5.75 -3.81
CA HIS A 22 -15.78 6.86 -2.95
C HIS A 22 -15.00 6.39 -1.71
N LYS A 23 -15.47 5.35 -1.01
CA LYS A 23 -14.76 4.78 0.14
C LYS A 23 -13.35 4.28 -0.22
N ARG A 24 -13.19 3.64 -1.37
CA ARG A 24 -11.89 3.18 -1.89
C ARG A 24 -10.96 4.34 -2.23
N LEU A 25 -11.47 5.40 -2.87
CA LEU A 25 -10.72 6.62 -3.17
C LEU A 25 -10.27 7.33 -1.87
N THR A 26 -11.18 7.50 -0.91
CA THR A 26 -10.88 8.10 0.40
C THR A 26 -9.82 7.31 1.15
N ARG A 27 -9.90 5.97 1.13
CA ARG A 27 -8.85 5.12 1.71
C ARG A 27 -7.50 5.33 1.04
N GLY A 28 -7.47 5.46 -0.29
CA GLY A 28 -6.25 5.79 -1.04
C GLY A 28 -5.65 7.13 -0.61
N HIS A 29 -6.49 8.17 -0.47
CA HIS A 29 -6.05 9.50 -0.03
C HIS A 29 -5.43 9.48 1.38
N ILE A 30 -6.10 8.85 2.35
CA ILE A 30 -5.60 8.75 3.73
C ILE A 30 -4.28 7.96 3.80
N HIS A 31 -4.15 6.87 3.04
CA HIS A 31 -2.89 6.13 3.00
C HIS A 31 -1.78 6.92 2.28
N ALA A 32 -2.09 7.74 1.27
CA ALA A 32 -1.10 8.60 0.64
C ALA A 32 -0.52 9.62 1.65
N MET A 33 -1.39 10.23 2.47
CA MET A 33 -0.94 11.13 3.55
C MET A 33 -0.06 10.40 4.56
N GLY A 34 -0.52 9.25 5.09
CA GLY A 34 0.20 8.50 6.11
C GLY A 34 1.53 7.92 5.62
N LEU A 35 1.53 7.27 4.45
CA LEU A 35 2.73 6.67 3.88
C LEU A 35 3.73 7.71 3.38
N GLY A 36 3.26 8.86 2.88
CA GLY A 36 4.12 9.99 2.56
C GLY A 36 4.86 10.51 3.80
N LEU A 37 4.14 10.68 4.91
CA LEU A 37 4.75 11.06 6.19
C LEU A 37 5.76 10.01 6.68
N ILE A 38 5.42 8.72 6.60
CA ILE A 38 6.33 7.62 6.97
C ILE A 38 7.60 7.65 6.09
N ALA A 39 7.47 7.86 4.79
CA ALA A 39 8.62 7.94 3.88
C ALA A 39 9.57 9.09 4.24
N ILE A 40 9.02 10.26 4.59
CA ILE A 40 9.82 11.40 5.06
C ILE A 40 10.49 11.07 6.39
N ALA A 41 9.75 10.54 7.36
CA ALA A 41 10.28 10.20 8.68
C ALA A 41 11.41 9.16 8.61
N VAL A 42 11.21 8.09 7.82
CA VAL A 42 12.24 7.07 7.55
C VAL A 42 13.48 7.70 6.91
N SER A 43 13.30 8.56 5.91
CA SER A 43 14.42 9.22 5.23
C SER A 43 15.22 10.10 6.20
N LEU A 44 14.53 10.85 7.08
CA LEU A 44 15.18 11.65 8.11
C LEU A 44 15.95 10.78 9.12
N ILE A 45 15.35 9.70 9.62
CA ILE A 45 16.03 8.76 10.53
C ILE A 45 17.29 8.20 9.87
N LEU A 46 17.18 7.73 8.62
CA LEU A 46 18.31 7.17 7.87
C LEU A 46 19.42 8.20 7.62
N ALA A 47 19.09 9.49 7.48
CA ALA A 47 20.09 10.55 7.32
C ALA A 47 21.06 10.60 8.51
N PHE A 48 20.54 10.48 9.73
CA PHE A 48 21.34 10.51 10.97
C PHE A 48 21.88 9.14 11.41
N LEU A 49 21.43 8.07 10.77
CA LEU A 49 21.79 6.72 11.16
C LEU A 49 23.20 6.33 10.69
N ASN A 50 24.00 5.70 11.54
CA ASN A 50 25.29 5.14 11.13
C ASN A 50 25.09 3.78 10.42
N ALA A 51 24.70 3.85 9.15
CA ALA A 51 24.45 2.69 8.29
C ALA A 51 25.14 2.87 6.92
N PRO A 52 25.49 1.77 6.22
CA PRO A 52 26.05 1.86 4.87
C PRO A 52 25.09 2.60 3.92
N ASN A 53 25.64 3.46 3.05
CA ASN A 53 24.84 4.27 2.12
C ASN A 53 23.92 3.42 1.22
N GLY A 54 24.37 2.24 0.79
CA GLY A 54 23.54 1.30 0.02
C GLY A 54 22.30 0.83 0.78
N ILE A 55 22.41 0.61 2.11
CA ILE A 55 21.27 0.21 2.94
C ILE A 55 20.30 1.39 3.13
N LYS A 56 20.83 2.60 3.37
CA LYS A 56 20.00 3.81 3.46
C LYS A 56 19.20 4.02 2.18
N ALA A 57 19.87 3.93 1.03
CA ALA A 57 19.24 4.06 -0.28
C ALA A 57 18.19 2.96 -0.51
N ALA A 58 18.50 1.70 -0.20
CA ALA A 58 17.57 0.59 -0.35
C ALA A 58 16.32 0.75 0.55
N ALA A 59 16.51 1.09 1.83
CA ALA A 59 15.41 1.29 2.77
C ALA A 59 14.52 2.46 2.35
N ALA A 60 15.11 3.61 2.00
CA ALA A 60 14.37 4.77 1.52
C ALA A 60 13.62 4.48 0.20
N ALA A 61 14.26 3.79 -0.75
CA ALA A 61 13.63 3.39 -2.00
C ALA A 61 12.46 2.42 -1.76
N CYS A 62 12.62 1.43 -0.89
CA CYS A 62 11.56 0.47 -0.57
C CYS A 62 10.34 1.17 0.06
N VAL A 63 10.54 2.03 1.07
CA VAL A 63 9.44 2.79 1.68
C VAL A 63 8.82 3.77 0.69
N GLY A 64 9.62 4.48 -0.10
CA GLY A 64 9.11 5.46 -1.09
C GLY A 64 8.29 4.80 -2.20
N VAL A 65 8.84 3.76 -2.85
CA VAL A 65 8.17 3.04 -3.94
C VAL A 65 6.92 2.32 -3.42
N GLY A 66 7.02 1.56 -2.34
CA GLY A 66 5.85 0.89 -1.77
C GLY A 66 4.81 1.88 -1.24
N GLY A 67 5.26 2.97 -0.62
CA GLY A 67 4.40 4.05 -0.11
C GLY A 67 3.66 4.82 -1.20
N LEU A 68 4.20 4.86 -2.42
CA LEU A 68 3.55 5.45 -3.60
C LEU A 68 2.55 4.50 -4.26
N PHE A 69 2.95 3.24 -4.49
CA PHE A 69 2.11 2.30 -5.25
C PHE A 69 0.94 1.72 -4.44
N TYR A 70 1.06 1.68 -3.11
CA TYR A 70 -0.04 1.25 -2.24
C TYR A 70 -1.29 2.15 -2.35
N PRO A 71 -1.23 3.48 -2.12
CA PRO A 71 -2.39 4.36 -2.28
C PRO A 71 -2.85 4.48 -3.74
N MET A 72 -1.92 4.39 -4.71
CA MET A 72 -2.30 4.31 -6.13
C MET A 72 -3.19 3.10 -6.43
N SER A 73 -2.92 1.96 -5.81
CA SER A 73 -3.75 0.75 -5.97
C SER A 73 -5.19 0.98 -5.48
N TRP A 74 -5.39 1.70 -4.38
CA TRP A 74 -6.71 2.08 -3.89
C TRP A 74 -7.45 3.02 -4.85
N ILE A 75 -6.73 3.96 -5.45
CA ILE A 75 -7.29 4.90 -6.42
C ILE A 75 -7.73 4.17 -7.69
N ILE A 76 -6.85 3.32 -8.24
CA ILE A 76 -7.14 2.47 -9.40
C ILE A 76 -8.36 1.58 -9.12
N MET A 77 -8.39 0.94 -7.95
CA MET A 77 -9.51 0.09 -7.55
C MET A 77 -10.81 0.89 -7.41
N GLY A 78 -10.78 2.09 -6.82
CA GLY A 78 -11.94 2.97 -6.69
C GLY A 78 -12.55 3.32 -8.05
N VAL A 79 -11.73 3.77 -8.99
CA VAL A 79 -12.18 4.08 -10.37
C VAL A 79 -12.72 2.85 -11.08
N ARG A 80 -12.06 1.70 -10.95
CA ARG A 80 -12.50 0.44 -11.58
C ARG A 80 -13.77 -0.14 -10.97
N THR A 81 -14.15 0.27 -9.76
CA THR A 81 -15.31 -0.30 -9.04
C THR A 81 -16.61 -0.08 -9.80
N VAL A 82 -16.78 1.10 -10.40
CA VAL A 82 -18.01 1.49 -11.11
C VAL A 82 -18.21 0.64 -12.38
N ASN A 83 -17.12 0.31 -13.08
CA ASN A 83 -17.20 -0.39 -14.38
C ASN A 83 -17.02 -1.91 -14.28
N LEU A 84 -16.24 -2.40 -13.31
CA LEU A 84 -15.86 -3.81 -13.20
C LEU A 84 -16.56 -4.54 -12.04
N GLY A 85 -17.27 -3.82 -11.17
CA GLY A 85 -17.79 -4.35 -9.91
C GLY A 85 -16.70 -4.53 -8.84
N LEU A 86 -17.12 -4.86 -7.62
CA LEU A 86 -16.25 -4.88 -6.43
C LEU A 86 -15.10 -5.87 -6.55
N GLU A 87 -15.42 -7.12 -6.90
CA GLU A 87 -14.50 -8.26 -6.85
C GLU A 87 -13.44 -8.17 -7.95
N THR A 88 -13.85 -7.92 -9.20
CA THR A 88 -12.92 -7.79 -10.33
C THR A 88 -12.00 -6.58 -10.16
N ALA A 89 -12.53 -5.45 -9.65
CA ALA A 89 -11.71 -4.28 -9.37
C ALA A 89 -10.63 -4.60 -8.31
N GLU A 90 -10.95 -5.36 -7.27
CA GLU A 90 -10.02 -5.76 -6.23
C GLU A 90 -8.93 -6.71 -6.73
N ARG A 91 -9.33 -7.79 -7.43
CA ARG A 91 -8.36 -8.72 -8.03
C ARG A 91 -7.39 -8.03 -8.99
N SER A 92 -7.84 -6.96 -9.65
CA SER A 92 -7.02 -6.21 -10.61
C SER A 92 -5.83 -5.44 -9.98
N VAL A 93 -5.81 -5.27 -8.65
CA VAL A 93 -4.76 -4.50 -7.95
C VAL A 93 -4.02 -5.31 -6.89
N LEU A 94 -4.53 -6.48 -6.49
CA LEU A 94 -3.94 -7.33 -5.44
C LEU A 94 -2.42 -7.55 -5.56
N PRO A 95 -1.85 -7.87 -6.75
CA PRO A 95 -0.40 -8.07 -6.88
C PRO A 95 0.41 -6.79 -6.57
N ILE A 96 -0.10 -5.63 -6.97
CA ILE A 96 0.54 -4.33 -6.72
C ILE A 96 0.48 -4.00 -5.23
N VAL A 97 -0.67 -4.22 -4.59
CA VAL A 97 -0.84 -4.03 -3.14
C VAL A 97 0.13 -4.92 -2.37
N ALA A 98 0.20 -6.21 -2.70
CA ALA A 98 1.07 -7.17 -2.01
C ALA A 98 2.55 -6.77 -2.10
N LEU A 99 3.03 -6.43 -3.30
CA LEU A 99 4.40 -5.95 -3.50
C LEU A 99 4.65 -4.63 -2.75
N SER A 100 3.70 -3.69 -2.81
CA SER A 100 3.84 -2.39 -2.16
C SER A 100 3.96 -2.53 -0.63
N VAL A 101 3.13 -3.38 -0.03
CA VAL A 101 3.20 -3.68 1.41
C VAL A 101 4.54 -4.33 1.76
N ALA A 102 4.98 -5.31 0.97
CA ALA A 102 6.27 -5.97 1.20
C ALA A 102 7.43 -4.97 1.18
N LEU A 103 7.45 -4.06 0.19
CA LEU A 103 8.48 -3.02 0.09
C LEU A 103 8.45 -2.08 1.29
N VAL A 104 7.29 -1.57 1.70
CA VAL A 104 7.19 -0.70 2.88
C VAL A 104 7.70 -1.41 4.13
N LEU A 105 7.28 -2.65 4.36
CA LEU A 105 7.72 -3.43 5.52
C LEU A 105 9.23 -3.69 5.50
N ILE A 106 9.81 -4.07 4.36
CA ILE A 106 11.25 -4.27 4.21
C ILE A 106 12.00 -2.98 4.58
N GLY A 107 11.58 -1.84 4.04
CA GLY A 107 12.23 -0.55 4.32
C GLY A 107 12.14 -0.13 5.78
N ILE A 108 10.98 -0.35 6.43
CA ILE A 108 10.80 -0.10 7.86
C ILE A 108 11.69 -1.04 8.69
N ILE A 109 11.69 -2.34 8.39
CA ILE A 109 12.49 -3.33 9.12
C ILE A 109 13.99 -3.01 9.01
N LEU A 110 14.49 -2.67 7.82
CA LEU A 110 15.89 -2.26 7.63
C LEU A 110 16.23 -1.03 8.47
N THR A 111 15.34 -0.03 8.47
CA THR A 111 15.53 1.20 9.24
C THR A 111 15.57 0.90 10.75
N LEU A 112 14.62 0.12 11.26
CA LEU A 112 14.57 -0.28 12.66
C LEU A 112 15.77 -1.14 13.08
N ALA A 113 16.19 -2.10 12.24
CA ALA A 113 17.32 -2.96 12.52
C ALA A 113 18.62 -2.15 12.72
N TYR A 114 18.87 -1.16 11.86
CA TYR A 114 20.04 -0.30 12.01
C TYR A 114 19.89 0.73 13.12
N LEU A 115 18.67 1.22 13.40
CA LEU A 115 18.38 2.08 14.54
C LEU A 115 18.72 1.36 15.85
N ILE A 116 18.20 0.15 16.05
CA ILE A 116 18.47 -0.68 17.22
C ILE A 116 19.96 -1.00 17.31
N LYS A 117 20.60 -1.40 16.21
CA LYS A 117 22.05 -1.66 16.18
C LYS A 117 22.87 -0.42 16.57
N GLY A 118 22.43 0.77 16.16
CA GLY A 118 23.07 2.04 16.53
C GLY A 118 22.94 2.32 18.03
N LEU A 119 21.74 2.13 18.58
CA LEU A 119 21.48 2.30 20.02
C LEU A 119 22.28 1.33 20.88
N LEU A 120 22.36 0.05 20.49
CA LEU A 120 23.11 -0.98 21.22
C LEU A 120 24.64 -0.80 21.18
N LYS A 121 25.16 0.01 20.25
CA LYS A 121 26.59 0.32 20.13
C LYS A 121 26.96 1.70 20.69
N ALA A 122 25.98 2.47 21.11
CA ALA A 122 26.19 3.79 21.70
C ALA A 122 26.47 3.70 23.22
N GLU A 123 26.38 2.49 23.79
CA GLU A 123 26.90 2.11 25.12
C GLU A 123 28.30 1.50 24.99
#